data_AF-A0A967HWS0-F1
#
_entry.id   AF-A0A967HWS0-F1
#
_cell.length_a   1.000
_cell.length_b   1.000
_cell.length_c   1.000
_cell.angle_alpha   90.00
_cell.angle_beta   90.00
_cell.angle_gamma   90.00
#
_symmetry.space_group_name_H-M   'P 1'
#
loop_
_entity.id
_entity.type
_entity.pdbx_description
1 polymer ?
#
loop_
_entity_poly.entity_id
_entity_poly.type
_entity_poly.pdbx_seq_one_letter_code
_entity_poly.pdbx_strand_id
1 'polypeptide(L)' 'MPSVKVKDNEPFDIALRRFKRACEKAGILAEVHRREFYEKPTQVRKRKAAAAVKRHQKKAFRSNTNRRSARRY' A
#
# COMPACT_ATOMS: atom_id res chain seq x y z
N MET A 1 4.49 2.16 14.08
CA MET A 1 3.95 0.79 14.27
C MET A 1 2.43 0.88 14.31
N PRO A 2 1.68 0.04 13.58
CA PRO A 2 0.23 0.11 13.49
C PRO A 2 -0.42 -0.40 14.79
N SER A 3 -1.39 0.35 15.30
CA SER A 3 -2.19 -0.02 16.47
C SER A 3 -3.66 -0.06 16.07
N VAL A 4 -4.35 -1.17 16.37
CA VAL A 4 -5.80 -1.31 16.16
C VAL A 4 -6.45 -1.62 17.49
N LYS A 5 -7.34 -0.73 17.95
CA LYS A 5 -8.17 -0.97 19.13
C LYS A 5 -9.40 -1.77 18.70
N VAL A 6 -9.61 -2.92 19.33
CA VAL A 6 -10.79 -3.76 19.12
C VAL A 6 -11.95 -3.18 19.92
N LYS A 7 -13.15 -3.14 19.34
CA LYS A 7 -14.39 -2.77 20.04
C LYS A 7 -15.15 -4.04 20.44
N ASP A 8 -15.87 -4.01 21.55
CA ASP A 8 -16.49 -5.20 22.15
C ASP A 8 -17.55 -5.90 21.28
N ASN A 9 -18.11 -5.20 20.29
CA ASN A 9 -19.12 -5.73 19.36
C ASN A 9 -18.54 -6.12 17.97
N GLU A 10 -17.21 -6.29 17.84
CA GLU A 10 -16.60 -6.70 16.58
C GLU A 10 -16.12 -8.15 16.61
N PRO A 11 -16.51 -8.98 15.62
CA PRO A 11 -15.90 -10.29 15.40
C PRO A 11 -14.38 -10.18 15.22
N PHE A 12 -13.63 -11.04 15.89
CA PHE A 12 -12.16 -11.07 15.90
C PHE A 12 -11.55 -11.00 14.48
N ASP A 13 -12.12 -11.73 13.52
CA ASP A 13 -11.64 -11.77 12.14
C ASP A 13 -11.66 -10.40 11.44
N ILE A 14 -12.64 -9.56 11.79
CA ILE A 14 -12.75 -8.21 11.23
C ILE A 14 -11.65 -7.32 11.81
N ALA A 15 -11.37 -7.43 13.10
CA ALA A 15 -10.26 -6.72 13.75
C ALA A 15 -8.91 -7.15 13.16
N LEU A 16 -8.69 -8.46 12.97
CA LEU A 16 -7.48 -9.00 12.35
C LEU A 16 -7.29 -8.48 10.92
N ARG A 17 -8.36 -8.44 10.13
CA ARG A 17 -8.31 -7.90 8.77
C ARG A 17 -7.94 -6.42 8.74
N ARG A 18 -8.43 -5.61 9.70
CA ARG A 18 -8.04 -4.20 9.82
C ARG A 18 -6.57 -4.04 10.21
N PHE A 19 -6.09 -4.88 11.13
CA PHE A 19 -4.70 -4.90 11.52
C PHE A 19 -3.78 -5.24 10.34
N LYS A 20 -4.09 -6.31 9.58
CA LYS A 20 -3.35 -6.68 8.37
C LYS A 20 -3.28 -5.52 7.37
N ARG A 21 -4.41 -4.87 7.09
CA ARG A 21 -4.46 -3.67 6.23
C ARG A 21 -3.64 -2.50 6.78
N ALA A 22 -3.62 -2.30 8.10
CA ALA A 22 -2.83 -1.25 8.73
C ALA A 22 -1.32 -1.51 8.60
N CYS A 23 -0.88 -2.77 8.77
CA CYS A 23 0.51 -3.20 8.52
C CYS A 23 0.92 -3.02 7.05
N GLU A 24 0.05 -3.41 6.12
CA GLU A 24 0.26 -3.22 4.68
C GLU A 24 0.34 -1.73 4.30
N LYS A 25 -0.57 -0.91 4.83
CA LYS A 25 -0.60 0.54 4.60
C LYS A 25 0.65 1.23 5.15
N ALA A 26 1.12 0.81 6.32
CA ALA A 26 2.36 1.28 6.91
C ALA A 26 3.60 0.81 6.13
N GLY A 27 3.46 -0.19 5.24
CA GLY A 27 4.54 -0.68 4.39
C GLY A 27 5.61 -1.46 5.15
N ILE A 28 5.30 -2.01 6.32
CA ILE A 28 6.28 -2.65 7.22
C ILE A 28 6.97 -3.83 6.53
N LEU A 29 6.22 -4.68 5.83
CA LEU A 29 6.79 -5.82 5.09
C LEU A 29 7.75 -5.37 3.97
N ALA A 30 7.38 -4.31 3.24
CA ALA A 30 8.24 -3.74 2.20
C ALA A 30 9.50 -3.08 2.80
N GLU A 31 9.40 -2.56 4.02
CA GLU A 31 10.54 -2.01 4.74
C GLU A 31 11.49 -3.10 5.25
N VAL A 32 10.97 -4.21 5.77
CA VAL A 32 11.76 -5.37 6.19
C VAL A 32 12.58 -5.89 5.01
N HIS A 33 11.93 -6.19 3.88
CA HIS A 33 12.63 -6.66 2.67
C HIS A 33 13.66 -5.67 2.12
N ARG A 34 13.46 -4.37 2.32
CA ARG A 34 14.44 -3.35 1.93
C ARG A 34 15.66 -3.32 2.85
N ARG A 35 15.51 -3.70 4.12
CA ARG A 35 16.56 -3.68 5.15
C ARG A 35 17.31 -5.00 5.26
N GLU A 36 16.79 -6.09 4.68
CA GLU A 36 17.43 -7.41 4.67
C GLU A 36 18.85 -7.40 4.08
N PHE A 37 19.11 -6.55 3.09
CA PHE A 37 20.41 -6.43 2.44
C PHE A 37 20.77 -4.95 2.22
N TYR A 38 22.07 -4.66 2.24
CA TYR A 38 22.55 -3.33 1.88
C TYR A 38 22.26 -3.03 0.41
N GLU A 39 21.62 -1.89 0.17
CA GLU A 39 21.32 -1.39 -1.16
C GLU A 39 22.18 -0.18 -1.46
N LYS A 40 22.93 -0.21 -2.56
CA LYS A 40 23.78 0.92 -2.95
C LYS A 40 22.92 2.18 -3.16
N PRO A 41 23.43 3.40 -2.87
CA PRO A 41 22.64 4.63 -3.01
C PRO A 41 22.01 4.83 -4.40
N THR A 42 22.69 4.38 -5.45
CA THR A 42 22.21 4.42 -6.84
C THR A 42 21.02 3.47 -7.05
N GLN A 43 21.05 2.27 -6.48
CA GLN A 43 19.95 1.30 -6.54
C GLN A 43 18.72 1.84 -5.80
N VAL A 44 18.92 2.47 -4.62
CA VAL A 44 17.83 3.12 -3.87
C VAL A 44 17.14 4.19 -4.72
N ARG A 45 17.90 5.04 -5.42
CA ARG A 45 17.37 6.08 -6.32
C ARG A 45 16.57 5.47 -7.47
N LYS A 46 17.13 4.45 -8.16
CA LYS A 46 16.46 3.74 -9.27
C LYS A 46 15.14 3.11 -8.81
N ARG A 47 15.14 2.42 -7.67
CA ARG A 47 13.92 1.80 -7.10
C ARG A 47 12.85 2.83 -6.76
N LYS A 48 13.22 3.95 -6.13
CA LYS A 48 12.28 5.02 -5.80
C LYS A 48 11.64 5.63 -7.06
N ALA A 49 12.43 5.87 -8.10
CA ALA A 49 11.92 6.37 -9.38
C ALA A 49 10.92 5.39 -10.03
N ALA A 50 11.28 4.11 -10.12
CA ALA A 50 10.40 3.07 -10.66
C ALA A 50 9.09 2.95 -9.85
N ALA A 51 9.17 3.01 -8.52
CA ALA A 51 7.98 2.97 -7.66
C ALA A 51 7.07 4.18 -7.87
N ALA A 52 7.62 5.39 -8.09
CA ALA A 52 6.85 6.59 -8.38
C ALA A 52 6.11 6.48 -9.73
N VAL A 53 6.81 6.03 -10.78
CA VAL A 53 6.23 5.80 -12.11
C VAL A 53 5.08 4.79 -12.03
N LYS A 54 5.29 3.65 -11.36
CA LYS A 54 4.25 2.63 -11.17
C LYS A 54 3.03 3.18 -10.42
N ARG A 55 3.23 3.99 -9.38
CA ARG A 55 2.13 4.64 -8.65
C ARG A 55 1.36 5.61 -9.53
N HIS A 56 2.04 6.40 -10.35
CA HIS A 56 1.41 7.33 -11.28
C HIS A 56 0.57 6.60 -12.33
N GLN A 57 1.12 5.56 -12.97
CA GLN A 57 0.41 4.73 -13.94
C GLN A 57 -0.85 4.10 -13.33
N LYS A 58 -0.76 3.56 -12.11
CA LYS A 58 -1.93 2.99 -11.40
C LYS A 58 -2.99 4.04 -11.09
N LYS A 59 -2.59 5.27 -10.72
CA LYS A 59 -3.52 6.39 -10.48
C LYS A 59 -4.23 6.81 -11.76
N ALA A 60 -3.49 6.96 -12.86
CA ALA A 60 -4.02 7.30 -14.17
C ALA A 60 -5.03 6.25 -14.65
N PHE A 61 -4.66 4.96 -14.60
CA PHE A 61 -5.57 3.86 -14.95
C PHE A 61 -6.87 3.91 -14.14
N ARG A 62 -6.77 4.06 -12.81
CA ARG A 62 -7.96 4.12 -11.94
C ARG A 62 -8.85 5.32 -12.24
N SER A 63 -8.26 6.49 -12.53
CA SER A 63 -9.02 7.67 -12.92
C SER A 63 -9.77 7.49 -14.26
N ASN A 64 -9.13 6.84 -15.23
CA ASN A 64 -9.73 6.55 -16.53
C ASN A 64 -10.89 5.55 -16.39
N THR A 65 -10.71 4.50 -15.61
CA THR A 65 -11.78 3.52 -15.31
C THR A 65 -12.97 4.17 -14.63
N ASN A 66 -12.76 5.01 -13.62
CA ASN A 66 -13.84 5.73 -12.95
C ASN A 66 -14.58 6.68 -13.90
N ARG A 67 -13.87 7.42 -14.75
CA ARG A 67 -14.48 8.31 -15.76
C ARG A 67 -15.34 7.54 -16.77
N ARG A 68 -14.89 6.36 -17.21
CA ARG A 68 -15.64 5.50 -18.14
C ARG A 68 -16.89 4.92 -17.47
N SER A 69 -16.83 4.58 -16.20
CA SER A 69 -17.99 4.10 -15.44
C SER A 69 -19.03 5.20 -15.22
N ALA A 70 -18.59 6.43 -14.94
CA ALA A 70 -19.48 7.58 -14.72
C ALA A 70 -20.18 8.07 -15.99
N ARG A 71 -19.62 7.79 -17.18
CA ARG A 71 -20.23 8.12 -18.48
C ARG A 71 -21.27 7.11 -18.97
N ARG A 72 -21.46 5.99 -18.26
CA ARG A 72 -22.44 4.94 -18.61
C ARG A 72 -23.77 5.06 -17.85
N TYR A 73 -23.93 6.11 -17.05
CA TYR A 73 -25.18 6.47 -16.37
C TYR A 73 -25.66 7.83 -16.89
#